data_AF-A0A645CG60-F1
#
_entry.id   AF-A0A645CG60-F1
#
_cell.length_a   1.000
_cell.length_b   1.000
_cell.length_c   1.000
_cell.angle_alpha   90.00
_cell.angle_beta   90.00
_cell.angle_gamma   90.00
#
_symmetry.space_group_name_H-M   'P 1'
#
loop_
_entity.id
_entity.type
_entity.pdbx_description
1 polymer ?
#
loop_
_entity_poly.entity_id
_entity_poly.type
_entity_poly.pdbx_seq_one_letter_code
_entity_poly.pdbx_strand_id
1 'polypeptide(L)'
;MREEKKVNAGAQFIQTQCIFDLEGFEHYLEALDRRDVLQRVKLMAGITPVRSLNAAIAMSTVPGIKIPPAVFKRLENSADPKEESIQMTLELIQKIRVLPGISGIHFMAVGWESIVPRLIQESGLSKN
;
A
#
# COMPACT_ATOMS: atom_id res chain seq x y z
N MET A 1 5.61 -2.61 20.57
CA MET A 1 5.93 -1.97 19.26
C MET A 1 5.61 -0.46 19.34
N ARG A 2 6.06 0.42 18.42
CA ARG A 2 5.81 1.87 18.54
C ARG A 2 4.32 2.21 18.35
N GLU A 3 3.64 1.49 17.48
CA GLU A 3 2.23 1.59 17.14
C GLU A 3 1.35 1.34 18.36
N GLU A 4 1.62 0.25 19.09
CA GLU A 4 0.96 -0.07 20.35
C GLU A 4 1.03 1.08 21.36
N LYS A 5 2.20 1.74 21.50
CA LYS A 5 2.33 2.93 22.37
C LYS A 5 1.45 4.08 21.89
N LYS A 6 1.36 4.30 20.56
CA LYS A 6 0.49 5.34 19.98
C LYS A 6 -1.00 5.04 20.20
N VAL A 7 -1.40 3.78 20.06
CA VAL A 7 -2.79 3.35 20.31
C VAL A 7 -3.13 3.43 21.80
N ASN A 8 -2.20 3.06 22.70
CA ASN A 8 -2.36 3.28 24.14
C ASN A 8 -2.50 4.77 24.50
N ALA A 9 -1.87 5.65 23.72
CA ALA A 9 -1.99 7.10 23.86
C ALA A 9 -3.26 7.70 23.21
N GLY A 10 -4.15 6.89 22.65
CA GLY A 10 -5.44 7.32 22.11
C GLY A 10 -5.53 7.44 20.59
N ALA A 11 -4.53 6.97 19.83
CA ALA A 11 -4.66 6.92 18.37
C ALA A 11 -5.81 6.01 17.94
N GLN A 12 -6.72 6.52 17.10
CA GLN A 12 -7.93 5.82 16.65
C GLN A 12 -7.79 5.18 15.27
N PHE A 13 -6.85 5.65 14.47
CA PHE A 13 -6.49 5.07 13.19
C PHE A 13 -4.98 5.13 12.95
N ILE A 14 -4.51 4.26 12.06
CA ILE A 14 -3.13 4.24 11.56
C ILE A 14 -3.20 4.27 10.04
N GLN A 15 -2.39 5.13 9.43
CA GLN A 15 -2.07 5.07 8.00
C GLN A 15 -0.67 4.48 7.86
N THR A 16 -0.54 3.43 7.07
CA THR A 16 0.78 2.87 6.77
C THR A 16 1.51 3.76 5.76
N GLN A 17 2.82 3.56 5.64
CA GLN A 17 3.56 4.05 4.50
C GLN A 17 3.23 3.21 3.24
N CYS A 18 3.75 3.63 2.07
CA CYS A 18 3.51 2.95 0.79
C CYS A 18 3.89 1.46 0.87
N ILE A 19 2.95 0.60 0.52
CA ILE A 19 3.16 -0.84 0.47
C ILE A 19 3.52 -1.24 -0.96
N PHE A 20 4.64 -1.95 -1.11
CA PHE A 20 5.04 -2.65 -2.35
C PHE A 20 5.44 -4.11 -2.05
N ASP A 21 6.00 -4.34 -0.86
CA ASP A 21 6.31 -5.65 -0.32
C ASP A 21 5.13 -6.20 0.48
N LEU A 22 4.30 -7.04 -0.17
CA LEU A 22 3.14 -7.66 0.45
C LEU A 22 3.52 -8.61 1.60
N GLU A 23 4.56 -9.41 1.40
CA GLU A 23 5.04 -10.36 2.42
C GLU A 23 5.53 -9.63 3.67
N GLY A 24 6.29 -8.54 3.48
CA GLY A 24 6.69 -7.67 4.59
C GLY A 24 5.49 -7.04 5.30
N PHE A 25 4.44 -6.70 4.56
CA PHE A 25 3.21 -6.15 5.12
C PHE A 25 2.39 -7.18 5.91
N GLU A 26 2.30 -8.42 5.45
CA GLU A 26 1.63 -9.52 6.17
C GLU A 26 2.31 -9.79 7.53
N HIS A 27 3.64 -9.87 7.55
CA HIS A 27 4.40 -9.99 8.80
C HIS A 27 4.17 -8.80 9.76
N TYR A 28 4.01 -7.59 9.21
CA TYR A 28 3.67 -6.41 10.01
C TYR A 28 2.27 -6.50 10.62
N LEU A 29 1.28 -6.98 9.86
CA LEU A 29 -0.07 -7.22 10.37
C LEU A 29 -0.07 -8.27 11.48
N GLU A 30 0.65 -9.38 11.30
CA GLU A 30 0.79 -10.40 12.36
C GLU A 30 1.41 -9.81 13.63
N ALA A 31 2.43 -8.96 13.50
CA ALA A 31 3.07 -8.34 14.65
C ALA A 31 2.14 -7.34 15.39
N LEU A 32 1.24 -6.68 14.67
CA LEU A 32 0.17 -5.86 15.25
C LEU A 32 -0.89 -6.72 15.93
N ASP A 33 -1.30 -7.81 15.30
CA ASP A 33 -2.35 -8.71 15.79
C ASP A 33 -1.94 -9.43 17.07
N ARG A 34 -0.72 -9.95 17.16
CA ARG A 34 -0.14 -10.56 18.38
C ARG A 34 -0.11 -9.62 19.60
N ARG A 35 -0.43 -8.34 19.41
CA ARG A 35 -0.45 -7.28 20.44
C ARG A 35 -1.84 -6.65 20.59
N ASP A 36 -2.86 -7.27 20.01
CA ASP A 36 -4.25 -6.80 19.97
C ASP A 36 -4.41 -5.40 19.36
N VAL A 37 -3.42 -4.92 18.60
CA VAL A 37 -3.45 -3.56 18.05
C VAL A 37 -4.54 -3.44 16.99
N LEU A 38 -4.66 -4.44 16.10
CA LEU A 38 -5.64 -4.43 15.01
C LEU A 38 -7.11 -4.41 15.50
N GLN A 39 -7.37 -4.90 16.71
CA GLN A 39 -8.71 -4.89 17.30
C GLN A 39 -9.09 -3.51 17.89
N ARG A 40 -8.09 -2.68 18.17
CA ARG A 40 -8.24 -1.41 18.91
C ARG A 40 -8.16 -0.16 18.04
N VAL A 41 -7.75 -0.31 16.79
CA VAL A 41 -7.45 0.81 15.88
C VAL A 41 -7.88 0.48 14.46
N LYS A 42 -8.30 1.47 13.68
CA LYS A 42 -8.56 1.28 12.25
C LYS A 42 -7.25 1.39 11.47
N LEU A 43 -6.89 0.38 10.69
CA LEU A 43 -5.69 0.40 9.86
C LEU A 43 -6.06 0.70 8.39
N MET A 44 -5.46 1.75 7.83
CA MET A 44 -5.58 2.09 6.42
C MET A 44 -4.27 1.79 5.69
N ALA A 45 -4.33 0.90 4.71
CA ALA A 45 -3.18 0.49 3.93
C ALA A 45 -2.82 1.56 2.88
N GLY A 46 -1.58 2.05 2.93
CA GLY A 46 -1.03 3.07 2.04
C GLY A 46 -0.65 2.50 0.68
N ILE A 47 -1.25 3.03 -0.39
CA ILE A 47 -1.07 2.56 -1.78
C ILE A 47 -0.62 3.72 -2.67
N THR A 48 0.42 3.47 -3.47
CA THR A 48 1.01 4.46 -4.38
C THR A 48 1.39 3.82 -5.71
N PRO A 49 0.76 4.19 -6.83
CA PRO A 49 1.28 3.84 -8.15
C PRO A 49 2.55 4.66 -8.48
N VAL A 50 3.45 4.09 -9.28
CA VAL A 50 4.69 4.72 -9.75
C VAL A 50 4.63 4.95 -11.25
N ARG A 51 4.97 6.16 -11.70
CA ARG A 51 4.81 6.54 -13.12
C ARG A 51 5.85 5.98 -14.07
N SER A 52 6.95 5.45 -13.54
CA SER A 52 8.09 4.97 -14.32
C SER A 52 9.04 4.17 -13.44
N LEU A 53 9.97 3.45 -14.08
CA LEU A 53 11.09 2.79 -13.40
C LEU A 53 11.91 3.77 -12.56
N ASN A 54 12.23 4.95 -13.11
CA ASN A 54 12.98 5.98 -12.38
C ASN A 54 12.23 6.50 -11.15
N ALA A 55 10.89 6.64 -11.24
CA ALA A 55 10.07 7.01 -10.09
C ALA A 55 10.08 5.92 -9.01
N ALA A 56 10.03 4.64 -9.39
CA ALA A 56 10.17 3.52 -8.46
C ALA A 56 11.57 3.50 -7.80
N ILE A 57 12.64 3.76 -8.56
CA ILE A 57 14.01 3.83 -8.02
C ILE A 57 14.11 4.97 -7.02
N ALA A 58 13.64 6.17 -7.37
CA ALA A 58 13.61 7.30 -6.45
C ALA A 58 12.83 6.97 -5.18
N MET A 59 11.64 6.35 -5.31
CA MET A 59 10.81 5.93 -4.18
C MET A 59 11.51 4.93 -3.26
N SER A 60 12.33 4.03 -3.80
CA SER A 60 13.08 3.06 -3.01
C SER A 60 14.16 3.66 -2.12
N THR A 61 14.52 4.94 -2.34
CA THR A 61 15.46 5.66 -1.47
C THR A 61 14.77 6.30 -0.26
N VAL A 62 13.44 6.34 -0.22
CA VAL A 62 12.66 6.87 0.90
C VAL A 62 12.75 5.92 2.10
N PRO A 63 13.15 6.40 3.29
CA PRO A 63 13.28 5.57 4.48
C PRO A 63 11.98 4.83 4.83
N GLY A 64 12.08 3.51 5.02
CA GLY A 64 10.96 2.66 5.39
C GLY A 64 10.13 2.16 4.20
N ILE A 65 10.43 2.55 2.96
CA ILE A 65 9.84 1.94 1.77
C ILE A 65 10.75 0.82 1.26
N LYS A 66 10.19 -0.38 1.15
CA LYS A 66 10.84 -1.52 0.52
C LYS A 66 10.07 -1.90 -0.74
N ILE A 67 10.75 -1.85 -1.88
CA ILE A 67 10.19 -2.22 -3.18
C ILE A 67 10.84 -3.52 -3.64
N PRO A 68 10.07 -4.61 -3.86
CA PRO A 68 10.64 -5.87 -4.33
C PRO A 68 11.29 -5.74 -5.73
N PRO A 69 12.38 -6.47 -6.02
CA PRO A 69 13.03 -6.48 -7.34
C PRO A 69 12.07 -6.75 -8.52
N ALA A 70 11.02 -7.55 -8.28
CA ALA A 70 10.01 -7.87 -9.28
C ALA A 70 9.26 -6.64 -9.81
N VAL A 71 9.05 -5.60 -8.99
CA VAL A 71 8.38 -4.36 -9.41
C VAL A 71 9.23 -3.63 -10.45
N PHE A 72 10.53 -3.49 -10.18
CA PHE A 72 11.47 -2.86 -11.14
C PHE A 72 11.53 -3.64 -12.44
N LYS A 73 11.63 -4.98 -12.35
CA LYS A 73 11.68 -5.85 -13.53
C LYS A 73 10.41 -5.75 -14.39
N ARG A 74 9.22 -5.67 -13.77
CA ARG A 74 7.96 -5.50 -14.51
C ARG A 74 7.92 -4.15 -15.23
N LEU A 75 8.29 -3.06 -14.56
CA LEU A 75 8.35 -1.73 -15.18
C LEU A 75 9.35 -1.67 -16.34
N GLU A 76 10.54 -2.23 -16.16
CA GLU A 76 11.60 -2.24 -17.18
C GLU A 76 11.19 -3.01 -18.45
N ASN A 77 10.50 -4.14 -18.29
CA ASN A 77 10.11 -5.00 -19.41
C ASN A 77 8.76 -4.64 -20.04
N SER A 78 8.03 -3.69 -19.46
CA SER A 78 6.72 -3.28 -19.97
C SER A 78 6.84 -2.33 -21.16
N ALA A 79 5.95 -2.50 -22.14
CA ALA A 79 5.81 -1.54 -23.25
C ALA A 79 5.16 -0.22 -22.78
N ASP A 80 4.33 -0.27 -21.74
CA ASP A 80 3.74 0.88 -21.07
C ASP A 80 3.93 0.79 -19.54
N PRO A 81 4.99 1.41 -18.99
CA PRO A 81 5.26 1.38 -17.54
C PRO A 81 4.17 2.01 -16.68
N LYS A 82 3.38 2.94 -17.22
CA LYS A 82 2.28 3.55 -16.47
C LYS A 82 1.15 2.54 -16.31
N GLU A 83 0.77 1.89 -17.41
CA GLU A 83 -0.25 0.85 -17.38
C GLU A 83 0.18 -0.32 -16.50
N GLU A 84 1.43 -0.77 -16.63
CA GLU A 84 1.97 -1.85 -15.79
C GLU A 84 1.94 -1.49 -14.29
N SER A 85 2.26 -0.24 -13.94
CA SER A 85 2.13 0.22 -12.55
C SER A 85 0.70 0.19 -12.06
N ILE A 86 -0.29 0.49 -12.92
CA ILE A 86 -1.70 0.45 -12.55
C ILE A 86 -2.10 -1.00 -12.27
N GLN A 87 -1.74 -1.94 -13.15
CA GLN A 87 -2.03 -3.36 -12.98
C GLN A 87 -1.41 -3.94 -11.69
N MET A 88 -0.12 -3.67 -11.45
CA MET A 88 0.54 -4.05 -10.18
C MET A 88 -0.17 -3.47 -8.95
N THR A 89 -0.64 -2.22 -9.05
CA THR A 89 -1.36 -1.56 -7.95
C THR A 89 -2.71 -2.22 -7.69
N LEU A 90 -3.45 -2.57 -8.74
CA LEU A 90 -4.73 -3.27 -8.64
C LEU A 90 -4.57 -4.67 -8.05
N GLU A 91 -3.57 -5.44 -8.51
CA GLU A 91 -3.21 -6.75 -7.95
C GLU A 91 -2.90 -6.63 -6.45
N LEU A 92 -2.14 -5.62 -6.06
CA LEU A 92 -1.80 -5.38 -4.66
C LEU A 92 -3.04 -5.03 -3.82
N ILE A 93 -3.92 -4.16 -4.31
CA ILE A 93 -5.17 -3.81 -3.63
C ILE A 93 -6.09 -5.04 -3.46
N GLN A 94 -6.15 -5.92 -4.46
CA GLN A 94 -6.93 -7.16 -4.37
C GLN A 94 -6.42 -8.10 -3.28
N LYS A 95 -5.09 -8.20 -3.11
CA LYS A 95 -4.49 -9.00 -2.05
C LYS A 95 -4.64 -8.36 -0.68
N ILE A 96 -4.44 -7.04 -0.57
CA ILE A 96 -4.51 -6.33 0.70
C ILE A 96 -5.92 -6.30 1.28
N ARG A 97 -6.97 -6.13 0.46
CA ARG A 97 -8.35 -5.97 0.99
C ARG A 97 -8.87 -7.20 1.73
N VAL A 98 -8.33 -8.38 1.43
CA VAL A 98 -8.76 -9.64 2.06
C VAL A 98 -7.96 -9.95 3.32
N LEU A 99 -6.92 -9.17 3.62
CA LEU A 99 -6.13 -9.34 4.83
C LEU A 99 -6.92 -8.88 6.07
N PRO A 100 -6.80 -9.59 7.20
CA PRO A 100 -7.47 -9.23 8.43
C PRO A 100 -6.98 -7.87 8.96
N GLY A 101 -7.88 -7.12 9.61
CA GLY A 101 -7.57 -5.83 10.24
C GLY A 101 -7.50 -4.63 9.29
N ILE A 102 -7.51 -4.84 7.97
CA ILE A 102 -7.56 -3.74 7.00
C ILE A 102 -8.95 -3.10 7.00
N SER A 103 -9.00 -1.82 7.37
CA SER A 103 -10.23 -1.04 7.46
C SER A 103 -10.45 -0.11 6.27
N GLY A 104 -9.43 0.07 5.42
CA GLY A 104 -9.52 0.93 4.24
C GLY A 104 -8.19 1.05 3.49
N ILE A 105 -8.25 1.77 2.37
CA ILE A 105 -7.10 2.10 1.53
C ILE A 105 -6.85 3.61 1.60
N HIS A 106 -5.59 4.00 1.78
CA HIS A 106 -5.11 5.37 1.71
C HIS A 106 -4.28 5.53 0.44
N PHE A 107 -4.83 6.23 -0.56
CA PHE A 107 -4.11 6.52 -1.81
C PHE A 107 -3.17 7.71 -1.63
N MET A 108 -1.90 7.53 -1.97
CA MET A 108 -0.89 8.59 -2.06
C MET A 108 -0.43 8.72 -3.51
N ALA A 109 -1.24 9.35 -4.35
CA ALA A 109 -0.97 9.49 -5.78
C ALA A 109 -0.10 10.72 -6.10
N VAL A 110 1.11 10.78 -5.53
CA VAL A 110 2.00 11.96 -5.60
C VAL A 110 2.25 12.39 -7.05
N GLY A 111 1.65 13.51 -7.43
CA GLY A 111 1.75 14.09 -8.77
C GLY A 111 0.94 13.36 -9.83
N TRP A 112 0.24 12.26 -9.51
CA TRP A 112 -0.61 11.44 -10.40
C TRP A 112 -2.05 11.28 -9.91
N GLU A 113 -2.60 12.32 -9.34
CA GLU A 113 -3.93 12.34 -8.72
C GLU A 113 -5.03 11.90 -9.69
N SER A 114 -4.87 12.18 -11.00
CA SER A 114 -5.80 11.78 -12.04
C SER A 114 -5.98 10.27 -12.22
N ILE A 115 -5.09 9.43 -11.65
CA ILE A 115 -5.24 7.97 -11.72
C ILE A 115 -6.16 7.38 -10.67
N VAL A 116 -6.40 8.12 -9.58
CA VAL A 116 -7.15 7.62 -8.41
C VAL A 116 -8.57 7.16 -8.78
N PRO A 117 -9.36 7.90 -9.59
CA PRO A 117 -10.70 7.43 -9.97
C PRO A 117 -10.69 6.08 -10.67
N ARG A 118 -9.73 5.85 -11.58
CA ARG A 118 -9.56 4.58 -12.29
C ARG A 118 -9.20 3.45 -11.33
N LEU A 119 -8.26 3.67 -10.41
CA LEU A 119 -7.90 2.68 -9.40
C LEU A 119 -9.09 2.31 -8.50
N ILE A 120 -9.90 3.29 -8.08
CA ILE A 120 -11.09 3.04 -7.26
C ILE A 120 -12.09 2.17 -8.02
N GLN A 121 -12.37 2.51 -9.29
CA GLN A 121 -13.32 1.79 -10.14
C GLN A 121 -12.85 0.36 -10.44
N GLU A 122 -11.64 0.19 -10.97
CA GLU A 122 -11.14 -1.11 -11.42
C GLU A 122 -10.78 -2.04 -10.25
N SER A 123 -10.45 -1.48 -9.08
CA SER A 123 -10.31 -2.30 -7.88
C SER A 123 -11.67 -2.68 -7.28
N GLY A 124 -12.79 -2.10 -7.70
CA GLY A 124 -14.10 -2.35 -7.09
C GLY A 124 -14.19 -1.83 -5.65
N LEU A 125 -13.49 -0.73 -5.34
CA LEU A 125 -13.65 0.01 -4.08
C LEU A 125 -14.83 0.99 -4.13
N SER A 126 -15.34 1.32 -5.33
CA SER A 126 -16.58 2.06 -5.49
C SER A 126 -17.75 1.25 -4.93
N LYS A 127 -18.54 1.84 -4.03
CA LYS A 127 -19.85 1.30 -3.67
C LYS A 127 -20.75 1.34 -4.91
N ASN A 128 -21.42 0.23 -5.20
CA ASN A 128 -22.66 0.25 -5.97
C ASN A 128 -23.75 0.93 -5.15
#